data_AF-A0A7W1FZB6-F1
#
_entry.id   AF-A0A7W1FZB6-F1
#
_cell.length_a   1.000
_cell.length_b   1.000
_cell.length_c   1.000
_cell.angle_alpha   90.00
_cell.angle_beta   90.00
_cell.angle_gamma   90.00
#
_symmetry.space_group_name_H-M   'P 1'
#
loop_
_entity.id
_entity.type
_entity.pdbx_description
1 polymer ?
#
loop_
_entity_poly.entity_id
_entity_poly.type
_entity_poly.pdbx_seq_one_letter_code
_entity_poly.pdbx_strand_id
1 'polypeptide(L)'
;MKNLTQKLKKVQLILIGFLVLFLKSNCLMAQVSYSSGWETGITGNGNWGITQMVASDRIQRVTSPVRKGQYAARVQVGPGDDPINSSGERSEVSGMKASNGNSIEENESSGTQYHAFSIRLDPTWKSISGWAIVFQLHGGLGTSPAFAVDIANNAFNIAMNSGDIETPSKYYNYKHHQFSDASLNIG
;
A
#
# COMPACT_ATOMS: atom_id res chain seq x y z
N MET A 1 -2.48 50.24 -79.60
CA MET A 1 -3.51 49.27 -80.07
C MET A 1 -3.84 48.34 -78.93
N LYS A 2 -5.14 48.02 -78.82
CA LYS A 2 -5.88 47.29 -77.77
C LYS A 2 -5.09 46.21 -77.00
N ASN A 3 -5.40 46.04 -75.71
CA ASN A 3 -5.71 44.74 -75.12
C ASN A 3 -6.30 44.94 -73.71
N LEU A 4 -7.64 44.89 -73.60
CA LEU A 4 -8.45 43.70 -73.29
C LEU A 4 -8.30 43.23 -71.84
N THR A 5 -9.21 43.75 -71.03
CA THR A 5 -9.61 43.33 -69.69
C THR A 5 -9.99 41.84 -69.70
N GLN A 6 -9.19 40.99 -69.03
CA GLN A 6 -9.56 39.60 -68.78
C GLN A 6 -10.12 39.47 -67.35
N LYS A 7 -11.41 39.16 -67.26
CA LYS A 7 -12.13 38.86 -66.01
C LYS A 7 -11.49 37.66 -65.30
N LEU A 8 -10.92 37.86 -64.12
CA LEU A 8 -10.56 36.78 -63.21
C LEU A 8 -11.75 36.43 -62.31
N LYS A 9 -12.17 35.17 -62.41
CA LYS A 9 -13.23 34.53 -61.63
C LYS A 9 -12.79 34.45 -60.16
N LYS A 10 -13.70 34.77 -59.23
CA LYS A 10 -13.49 34.54 -57.79
C LYS A 10 -13.29 33.03 -57.55
N VAL A 11 -12.09 32.63 -57.17
CA VAL A 11 -11.81 31.30 -56.62
C VAL A 11 -12.20 31.34 -55.15
N GLN A 12 -13.21 30.56 -54.77
CA GLN A 12 -13.52 30.28 -53.37
C GLN A 12 -12.41 29.40 -52.80
N LEU A 13 -11.62 29.96 -51.89
CA LEU A 13 -10.60 29.24 -51.14
C LEU A 13 -11.32 28.46 -50.03
N ILE A 14 -11.42 27.13 -50.17
CA ILE A 14 -11.85 26.26 -49.08
C ILE A 14 -10.65 26.07 -48.15
N LEU A 15 -10.68 26.74 -47.00
CA LEU A 15 -9.72 26.48 -45.91
C LEU A 15 -10.10 25.15 -45.26
N ILE A 16 -9.36 24.08 -45.57
CA ILE A 16 -9.37 22.86 -44.77
C ILE A 16 -8.51 23.13 -43.54
N GLY A 17 -9.15 23.49 -42.42
CA GLY A 17 -8.48 23.63 -41.15
C GLY A 17 -7.99 22.27 -40.65
N PHE A 18 -6.67 22.07 -40.60
CA PHE A 18 -6.08 20.95 -39.88
C PHE A 18 -6.28 21.17 -38.38
N LEU A 19 -7.24 20.44 -37.79
CA LEU A 19 -7.37 20.31 -36.35
C LEU A 19 -6.24 19.39 -35.86
N VAL A 20 -5.13 19.99 -35.42
CA VAL A 20 -4.07 19.26 -34.72
C VAL A 20 -4.58 19.00 -33.30
N LEU A 21 -5.12 17.80 -33.06
CA LEU A 21 -5.32 17.30 -31.70
C LEU A 21 -3.95 17.10 -31.05
N PHE A 22 -3.52 18.05 -30.21
CA PHE A 22 -2.52 17.77 -29.21
C PHE A 22 -3.12 16.83 -28.17
N LEU A 23 -2.96 15.53 -28.37
CA LEU A 23 -3.08 14.56 -27.29
C LEU A 23 -1.98 14.89 -26.28
N LYS A 24 -2.32 15.66 -25.24
CA LYS A 24 -1.49 15.73 -24.05
C LYS A 24 -1.44 14.32 -23.48
N SER A 25 -0.33 13.63 -23.70
CA SER A 25 0.02 12.46 -22.91
C SER A 25 0.15 12.92 -21.47
N ASN A 26 -0.94 12.83 -20.71
CA ASN A 26 -0.89 12.93 -19.27
C ASN A 26 -0.18 11.66 -18.80
N CYS A 27 1.14 11.74 -18.67
CA CYS A 27 1.88 10.79 -17.88
C CYS A 27 1.40 11.00 -16.43
N LEU A 28 0.42 10.19 -16.03
CA LEU A 28 -0.05 10.17 -14.65
C LEU A 28 1.13 9.71 -13.80
N MET A 29 1.74 10.65 -13.08
CA MET A 29 2.69 10.31 -12.02
C MET A 29 1.94 9.45 -11.01
N ALA A 30 2.52 8.31 -10.63
CA ALA A 30 1.96 7.46 -9.59
C ALA A 30 1.68 8.31 -8.34
N GLN A 31 0.41 8.52 -8.02
CA GLN A 31 0.00 9.32 -6.88
C GLN A 31 0.10 8.44 -5.64
N VAL A 32 0.74 8.95 -4.60
CA VAL A 32 0.69 8.33 -3.27
C VAL A 32 -0.74 8.46 -2.75
N SER A 33 -1.48 7.36 -2.75
CA SER A 33 -2.85 7.29 -2.22
C SER A 33 -2.88 7.35 -0.68
N TYR A 34 -1.80 6.87 -0.02
CA TYR A 34 -1.69 6.81 1.43
C TYR A 34 -0.23 6.93 1.92
N SER A 35 -0.02 7.66 3.02
CA SER A 35 1.28 7.74 3.70
C SER A 35 1.11 8.12 5.18
N SER A 36 1.30 7.16 6.09
CA SER A 36 1.40 7.40 7.52
C SER A 36 2.87 7.52 7.91
N GLY A 37 3.43 8.73 7.81
CA GLY A 37 4.75 9.07 8.34
C GLY A 37 4.76 9.34 9.84
N TRP A 38 3.67 9.04 10.56
CA TRP A 38 3.48 9.28 12.00
C TRP A 38 3.47 10.76 12.44
N GLU A 39 3.73 11.69 11.52
CA GLU A 39 3.77 13.14 11.77
C GLU A 39 2.47 13.68 12.36
N THR A 40 1.32 13.13 11.94
CA THR A 40 -0.01 13.58 12.38
C THR A 40 -0.55 12.82 13.60
N GLY A 41 0.10 11.73 14.02
CA GLY A 41 -0.38 10.89 15.12
C GLY A 41 -0.17 9.40 14.89
N ILE A 42 -0.71 8.58 15.81
CA ILE A 42 -0.82 7.12 15.62
C ILE A 42 -2.06 6.77 14.78
N THR A 43 -3.17 7.48 15.01
CA THR A 43 -4.42 7.36 14.24
C THR A 43 -4.99 8.73 13.87
N GLY A 44 -5.86 8.76 12.87
CA GLY A 44 -6.58 9.95 12.42
C GLY A 44 -6.77 10.02 10.89
N ASN A 45 -7.34 11.12 10.41
CA ASN A 45 -7.50 11.35 8.97
C ASN A 45 -6.13 11.51 8.30
N GLY A 46 -5.95 10.89 7.13
CA GLY A 46 -4.66 10.83 6.45
C GLY A 46 -3.64 9.93 7.14
N ASN A 47 -4.10 9.00 7.98
CA ASN A 47 -3.30 8.10 8.80
C ASN A 47 -4.09 6.78 9.00
N TRP A 48 -3.71 5.96 9.96
CA TRP A 48 -4.46 4.76 10.35
C TRP A 48 -5.74 5.13 11.09
N GLY A 49 -6.78 4.32 10.93
CA GLY A 49 -8.09 4.55 11.54
C GLY A 49 -8.24 3.90 12.91
N ILE A 50 -7.57 2.78 13.13
CA ILE A 50 -7.79 1.90 14.29
C ILE A 50 -6.45 1.57 14.94
N THR A 51 -6.45 1.46 16.27
CA THR A 51 -5.37 0.88 17.06
C THR A 51 -5.90 -0.35 17.79
N GLN A 52 -5.16 -1.45 17.70
CA GLN A 52 -5.41 -2.67 18.45
C GLN A 52 -4.23 -2.86 19.39
N MET A 53 -4.39 -2.48 20.66
CA MET A 53 -3.36 -2.62 21.69
C MET A 53 -4.02 -2.77 23.06
N VAL A 54 -3.39 -3.52 23.97
CA VAL A 54 -3.93 -3.72 25.33
C VAL A 54 -3.59 -2.58 26.28
N ALA A 55 -2.56 -1.80 25.98
CA ALA A 55 -2.11 -0.67 26.79
C ALA A 55 -1.51 0.43 25.89
N SER A 56 -1.60 1.68 26.34
CA SER A 56 -1.16 2.86 25.57
C SER A 56 0.36 2.96 25.37
N ASP A 57 1.15 2.17 26.11
CA ASP A 57 2.61 2.10 25.97
C ASP A 57 3.06 1.13 24.87
N ARG A 58 2.14 0.33 24.31
CA ARG A 58 2.46 -0.64 23.24
C ARG A 58 2.72 0.00 21.89
N ILE A 59 2.00 1.07 21.57
CA ILE A 59 2.22 1.84 20.35
C ILE A 59 2.45 3.29 20.74
N GLN A 60 3.69 3.73 20.61
CA GLN A 60 4.11 5.07 21.00
C GLN A 60 4.72 5.80 19.82
N ARG A 61 4.35 7.06 19.67
CA ARG A 61 5.03 7.96 18.75
C ARG A 61 6.34 8.42 19.39
N VAL A 62 7.46 8.15 18.75
CA VAL A 62 8.81 8.45 19.24
C VAL A 62 9.53 9.38 18.29
N THR A 63 10.52 10.12 18.79
CA THR A 63 11.38 11.03 18.01
C THR A 63 12.78 10.46 17.76
N SER A 64 13.10 9.30 18.33
CA SER A 64 14.34 8.57 18.07
C SER A 64 14.17 7.08 18.38
N PRO A 65 14.64 6.18 17.51
CA PRO A 65 15.18 6.43 16.17
C PRO A 65 14.06 6.74 15.15
N VAL A 66 14.37 7.53 14.12
CA VAL A 66 13.42 7.93 13.05
C VAL A 66 14.11 7.81 11.69
N ARG A 67 13.45 7.17 10.70
CA ARG A 67 13.99 7.05 9.33
C ARG A 67 13.85 8.35 8.53
N LYS A 68 12.71 9.02 8.65
CA LYS A 68 12.35 10.24 7.91
C LYS A 68 11.38 11.07 8.75
N GLY A 69 11.49 12.39 8.65
CA GLY A 69 10.62 13.31 9.40
C GLY A 69 11.06 13.45 10.85
N GLN A 70 10.11 13.76 11.73
CA GLN A 70 10.35 13.94 13.16
C GLN A 70 9.90 12.74 13.98
N TYR A 71 9.02 11.90 13.45
CA TYR A 71 8.38 10.86 14.22
C TYR A 71 8.46 9.46 13.59
N ALA A 72 8.48 8.45 14.46
CA ALA A 72 8.27 7.05 14.11
C ALA A 72 7.31 6.41 15.13
N ALA A 73 6.77 5.24 14.81
CA ALA A 73 6.06 4.41 15.79
C ALA A 73 7.03 3.39 16.41
N ARG A 74 7.10 3.37 17.74
CA ARG A 74 7.62 2.23 18.51
C ARG A 74 6.44 1.31 18.80
N VAL A 75 6.56 0.05 18.39
CA VAL A 75 5.56 -0.99 18.61
C VAL A 75 6.18 -2.07 19.50
N GLN A 76 5.45 -2.47 20.54
CA GLN A 76 5.81 -3.55 21.44
C GLN A 76 4.64 -4.51 21.57
N VAL A 77 4.95 -5.81 21.53
CA VAL A 77 4.01 -6.89 21.86
C VAL A 77 4.63 -7.65 23.03
N GLY A 78 3.88 -7.78 24.12
CA GLY A 78 4.24 -8.57 25.29
C GLY A 78 3.36 -9.82 25.43
N PRO A 79 3.78 -10.78 26.27
CA PRO A 79 2.97 -11.95 26.57
C PRO A 79 1.58 -11.56 27.11
N GLY A 80 0.54 -12.15 26.54
CA GLY A 80 -0.87 -11.90 26.85
C GLY A 80 -1.49 -10.69 26.14
N ASP A 81 -0.77 -9.98 25.28
CA ASP A 81 -1.31 -8.82 24.55
C ASP A 81 -2.31 -9.26 23.45
N ASP A 82 -3.55 -9.62 23.82
CA ASP A 82 -4.61 -10.00 22.88
C ASP A 82 -5.80 -9.00 22.91
N PRO A 83 -5.64 -7.81 22.30
CA PRO A 83 -6.63 -6.74 22.37
C PRO A 83 -7.94 -7.03 21.64
N ILE A 84 -8.02 -8.11 20.85
CA ILE A 84 -9.18 -8.45 20.03
C ILE A 84 -9.68 -9.89 20.24
N ASN A 85 -9.19 -10.59 21.25
CA ASN A 85 -9.55 -11.99 21.55
C ASN A 85 -9.39 -12.92 20.33
N SER A 86 -8.21 -12.90 19.72
CA SER A 86 -7.87 -13.61 18.47
C SER A 86 -6.81 -14.70 18.68
N SER A 87 -6.44 -15.40 17.61
CA SER A 87 -5.47 -16.50 17.66
C SER A 87 -4.01 -16.09 17.93
N GLY A 88 -3.73 -14.83 18.28
CA GLY A 88 -2.36 -14.35 18.49
C GLY A 88 -2.28 -13.00 19.18
N GLU A 89 -1.11 -12.76 19.79
CA GLU A 89 -0.78 -11.51 20.47
C GLU A 89 -0.43 -10.42 19.46
N ARG A 90 -0.89 -9.18 19.69
CA ARG A 90 -0.67 -8.09 18.76
C ARG A 90 -0.67 -6.72 19.41
N SER A 91 0.01 -5.81 18.71
CA SER A 91 -0.14 -4.37 18.83
C SER A 91 0.00 -3.79 17.44
N GLU A 92 -1.12 -3.44 16.82
CA GLU A 92 -1.17 -3.03 15.42
C GLU A 92 -2.03 -1.78 15.21
N VAL A 93 -1.76 -1.10 14.10
CA VAL A 93 -2.64 -0.08 13.53
C VAL A 93 -3.24 -0.60 12.24
N SER A 94 -4.50 -0.29 11.98
CA SER A 94 -5.21 -0.82 10.82
C SER A 94 -6.24 0.17 10.25
N GLY A 95 -6.74 -0.13 9.05
CA GLY A 95 -7.71 0.69 8.34
C GLY A 95 -7.12 2.01 7.86
N MET A 96 -6.47 2.01 6.69
CA MET A 96 -5.92 3.23 6.09
C MET A 96 -7.03 4.26 5.86
N LYS A 97 -6.82 5.51 6.30
CA LYS A 97 -7.76 6.63 6.10
C LYS A 97 -7.16 7.69 5.20
N ALA A 98 -7.93 8.13 4.21
CA ALA A 98 -7.63 9.32 3.43
C ALA A 98 -7.71 10.59 4.30
N SER A 99 -7.18 11.70 3.81
CA SER A 99 -7.17 12.99 4.53
C SER A 99 -8.58 13.55 4.82
N ASN A 100 -9.58 13.12 4.05
CA ASN A 100 -10.99 13.45 4.28
C ASN A 100 -11.70 12.47 5.24
N GLY A 101 -11.01 11.47 5.79
CA GLY A 101 -11.54 10.48 6.73
C GLY A 101 -12.16 9.23 6.09
N ASN A 102 -12.25 9.17 4.76
CA ASN A 102 -12.74 7.98 4.06
C ASN A 102 -11.76 6.81 4.23
N SER A 103 -12.28 5.59 4.35
CA SER A 103 -11.45 4.37 4.28
C SER A 103 -10.83 4.24 2.89
N ILE A 104 -9.58 3.77 2.85
CA ILE A 104 -8.91 3.33 1.63
C ILE A 104 -8.99 1.81 1.62
N GLU A 105 -9.71 1.27 0.65
CA GLU A 105 -9.93 -0.16 0.45
C GLU A 105 -9.52 -0.52 -0.97
N GLU A 106 -8.85 -1.66 -1.12
CA GLU A 106 -8.42 -2.17 -2.41
C GLU A 106 -9.32 -3.35 -2.83
N ASN A 107 -9.64 -3.41 -4.13
CA ASN A 107 -10.37 -4.51 -4.73
C ASN A 107 -9.85 -4.79 -6.15
N GLU A 108 -10.50 -5.69 -6.87
CA GLU A 108 -10.07 -6.12 -8.22
C GLU A 108 -10.01 -4.97 -9.23
N SER A 109 -10.83 -3.92 -9.03
CA SER A 109 -10.83 -2.72 -9.88
C SER A 109 -9.69 -1.73 -9.58
N SER A 110 -8.99 -1.89 -8.46
CA SER A 110 -7.85 -1.05 -8.09
C SER A 110 -6.64 -1.25 -9.01
N GLY A 111 -6.54 -2.38 -9.70
CA GLY A 111 -5.36 -2.73 -10.49
C GLY A 111 -4.10 -2.93 -9.62
N THR A 112 -2.92 -2.71 -10.21
CA THR A 112 -1.64 -2.92 -9.51
C THR A 112 -1.39 -1.86 -8.46
N GLN A 113 -1.22 -2.29 -7.21
CA GLN A 113 -0.87 -1.44 -6.07
C GLN A 113 0.58 -1.64 -5.64
N TYR A 114 1.21 -0.55 -5.20
CA TYR A 114 2.58 -0.56 -4.70
C TYR A 114 2.59 -0.13 -3.23
N HIS A 115 3.15 -0.97 -2.36
CA HIS A 115 3.26 -0.72 -0.93
C HIS A 115 4.72 -0.57 -0.52
N ALA A 116 4.98 0.37 0.37
CA ALA A 116 6.30 0.56 0.97
C ALA A 116 6.17 0.85 2.46
N PHE A 117 7.01 0.21 3.26
CA PHE A 117 7.10 0.47 4.70
C PHE A 117 8.56 0.43 5.15
N SER A 118 8.80 0.84 6.39
CA SER A 118 10.12 0.80 7.02
C SER A 118 9.98 0.19 8.40
N ILE A 119 10.88 -0.71 8.75
CA ILE A 119 10.97 -1.26 10.10
C ILE A 119 12.41 -1.18 10.58
N ARG A 120 12.56 -0.95 11.89
CA ARG A 120 13.81 -1.15 12.62
C ARG A 120 13.51 -2.07 13.78
N LEU A 121 14.27 -3.16 13.88
CA LEU A 121 14.24 -4.01 15.06
C LEU A 121 15.07 -3.39 16.17
N ASP A 122 14.63 -3.59 17.41
CA ASP A 122 15.44 -3.25 18.56
C ASP A 122 16.75 -4.06 18.51
N PRO A 123 17.93 -3.48 18.83
CA PRO A 123 19.19 -4.23 18.84
C PRO A 123 19.18 -5.46 19.75
N THR A 124 18.29 -5.47 20.76
CA THR A 124 18.11 -6.59 21.69
C THR A 124 17.04 -7.58 21.24
N TRP A 125 16.33 -7.30 20.14
CA TRP A 125 15.28 -8.16 19.60
C TRP A 125 15.80 -9.57 19.31
N LYS A 126 14.98 -10.57 19.61
CA LYS A 126 15.27 -11.98 19.37
C LYS A 126 14.13 -12.58 18.56
N SER A 127 14.49 -13.44 17.61
CA SER A 127 13.48 -14.24 16.91
C SER A 127 12.72 -15.07 17.92
N ILE A 128 11.41 -14.99 17.84
CA ILE A 128 10.50 -15.87 18.58
C ILE A 128 10.31 -17.17 17.80
N SER A 129 9.87 -18.21 18.51
CA SER A 129 9.30 -19.39 17.85
C SER A 129 7.92 -19.02 17.31
N GLY A 130 7.63 -19.35 16.06
CA GLY A 130 6.39 -18.96 15.39
C GLY A 130 6.58 -17.78 14.44
N TRP A 131 5.61 -16.86 14.42
CA TRP A 131 5.53 -15.77 13.46
C TRP A 131 5.49 -14.41 14.18
N ALA A 132 6.28 -13.46 13.68
CA ALA A 132 6.22 -12.05 14.08
C ALA A 132 5.91 -11.20 12.85
N ILE A 133 4.62 -10.99 12.56
CA ILE A 133 4.16 -10.18 11.42
C ILE A 133 4.38 -8.69 11.72
N VAL A 134 4.98 -7.99 10.76
CA VAL A 134 5.31 -6.56 10.87
C VAL A 134 4.59 -5.70 9.83
N PHE A 135 4.01 -6.34 8.82
CA PHE A 135 3.14 -5.73 7.81
C PHE A 135 2.22 -6.80 7.25
N GLN A 136 0.95 -6.49 7.06
CA GLN A 136 -0.03 -7.44 6.52
C GLN A 136 -1.13 -6.73 5.72
N LEU A 137 -1.67 -7.43 4.73
CA LEU A 137 -2.84 -7.05 3.97
C LEU A 137 -3.93 -8.10 4.19
N HIS A 138 -5.00 -7.69 4.85
CA HIS A 138 -6.17 -8.52 5.12
C HIS A 138 -7.24 -8.31 4.05
N GLY A 139 -7.87 -9.40 3.63
CA GLY A 139 -9.14 -9.34 2.91
C GLY A 139 -10.33 -9.19 3.88
N GLY A 140 -11.51 -8.90 3.32
CA GLY A 140 -12.73 -8.65 4.11
C GLY A 140 -13.42 -9.88 4.72
N LEU A 141 -12.89 -11.10 4.53
CA LEU A 141 -13.58 -12.35 4.92
C LEU A 141 -13.21 -12.89 6.31
N GLY A 142 -12.45 -12.14 7.12
CA GLY A 142 -12.04 -12.60 8.46
C GLY A 142 -11.10 -13.81 8.46
N THR A 143 -10.52 -14.15 7.31
CA THR A 143 -9.49 -15.18 7.15
C THR A 143 -8.11 -14.61 7.46
N SER A 144 -7.09 -15.46 7.59
CA SER A 144 -5.68 -15.04 7.63
C SER A 144 -5.32 -14.05 6.51
N PRO A 145 -4.31 -13.19 6.71
CA PRO A 145 -3.95 -12.16 5.73
C PRO A 145 -3.56 -12.79 4.39
N ALA A 146 -3.98 -12.18 3.29
CA ALA A 146 -3.60 -12.64 1.95
C ALA A 146 -2.09 -12.46 1.69
N PHE A 147 -1.51 -11.42 2.28
CA PHE A 147 -0.09 -11.12 2.23
C PHE A 147 0.41 -10.67 3.59
N ALA A 148 1.60 -11.13 4.00
CA ALA A 148 2.30 -10.61 5.17
C ALA A 148 3.81 -10.61 4.98
N VAL A 149 4.47 -9.66 5.65
CA VAL A 149 5.91 -9.71 5.92
C VAL A 149 6.07 -10.06 7.39
N ASP A 150 6.79 -11.14 7.66
CA ASP A 150 7.10 -11.61 9.01
C ASP A 150 8.59 -11.76 9.23
N ILE A 151 8.96 -11.93 10.50
CA ILE A 151 10.30 -12.29 10.91
C ILE A 151 10.22 -13.63 11.64
N ALA A 152 10.85 -14.64 11.05
CA ALA A 152 10.96 -15.96 11.62
C ALA A 152 12.33 -16.55 11.28
N ASN A 153 12.87 -17.37 12.19
CA ASN A 153 14.18 -18.02 12.02
C ASN A 153 15.32 -17.02 11.71
N ASN A 154 15.29 -15.85 12.35
CA ASN A 154 16.25 -14.75 12.12
C ASN A 154 16.29 -14.21 10.67
N ALA A 155 15.21 -14.37 9.89
CA ALA A 155 15.09 -13.86 8.54
C ALA A 155 13.76 -13.13 8.33
N PHE A 156 13.75 -12.16 7.42
CA PHE A 156 12.51 -11.60 6.89
C PHE A 156 11.93 -12.56 5.86
N ASN A 157 10.62 -12.80 5.96
CA ASN A 157 9.89 -13.70 5.09
C ASN A 157 8.66 -13.01 4.50
N ILE A 158 8.24 -13.47 3.33
CA ILE A 158 6.94 -13.16 2.73
C ILE A 158 6.06 -14.39 2.91
N ALA A 159 4.89 -14.17 3.52
CA ALA A 159 3.80 -15.13 3.62
C ALA A 159 2.67 -14.72 2.68
N MET A 160 2.16 -15.67 1.90
CA MET A 160 1.05 -15.47 0.97
C MET A 160 0.02 -16.56 1.14
N ASN A 161 -1.24 -16.16 1.28
CA ASN A 161 -2.41 -17.04 1.26
C ASN A 161 -3.20 -16.73 0.00
N SER A 162 -3.41 -17.74 -0.84
CA SER A 162 -4.10 -17.58 -2.12
C SER A 162 -5.03 -18.75 -2.41
N GLY A 163 -5.96 -18.50 -3.33
CA GLY A 163 -6.90 -19.48 -3.88
C GLY A 163 -8.36 -19.10 -3.61
N ASP A 164 -9.26 -20.04 -3.85
CA ASP A 164 -10.70 -19.76 -3.85
C ASP A 164 -11.28 -19.84 -2.43
N ILE A 165 -11.57 -18.67 -1.88
CA ILE A 165 -12.14 -18.50 -0.54
C ILE A 165 -13.65 -18.75 -0.49
N GLU A 166 -14.33 -18.83 -1.64
CA GLU A 166 -15.77 -19.14 -1.73
C GLU A 166 -16.04 -20.64 -1.66
N THR A 167 -15.00 -21.47 -1.88
CA THR A 167 -15.09 -22.92 -1.82
C THR A 167 -14.18 -23.46 -0.70
N PRO A 168 -14.69 -23.69 0.54
CA PRO A 168 -13.89 -24.04 1.72
C PRO A 168 -12.98 -25.27 1.59
N SER A 169 -13.19 -26.10 0.56
CA SER A 169 -12.41 -27.31 0.28
C SER A 169 -11.40 -27.17 -0.86
N LYS A 170 -11.25 -25.99 -1.47
CA LYS A 170 -10.43 -25.82 -2.69
C LYS A 170 -9.42 -24.67 -2.54
N TYR A 171 -8.17 -25.10 -2.36
CA TYR A 171 -6.96 -24.30 -2.57
C TYR A 171 -6.75 -23.18 -1.56
N TYR A 172 -6.48 -23.52 -0.30
CA TYR A 172 -5.71 -22.63 0.55
C TYR A 172 -4.22 -22.87 0.25
N ASN A 173 -3.69 -22.15 -0.72
CA ASN A 173 -2.28 -22.24 -1.07
C ASN A 173 -1.50 -21.26 -0.21
N TYR A 174 -0.90 -21.79 0.86
CA TYR A 174 0.06 -21.07 1.69
C TYR A 174 1.46 -21.18 1.09
N LYS A 175 2.09 -20.03 0.87
CA LYS A 175 3.50 -19.94 0.49
C LYS A 175 4.24 -19.08 1.51
N HIS A 176 5.43 -19.52 1.91
CA HIS A 176 6.30 -18.82 2.86
C HIS A 176 7.73 -18.87 2.34
N HIS A 177 8.29 -17.71 2.02
CA HIS A 177 9.60 -17.59 1.40
C HIS A 177 10.44 -16.56 2.14
N GLN A 178 11.71 -16.87 2.37
CA GLN A 178 12.65 -15.86 2.86
C GLN A 178 12.90 -14.81 1.77
N PHE A 179 13.19 -13.57 2.13
CA PHE A 179 13.49 -12.52 1.15
C PHE A 179 14.72 -12.84 0.29
N SER A 180 15.63 -13.68 0.78
CA SER A 180 16.80 -14.16 0.05
C SER A 180 16.49 -15.30 -0.93
N ASP A 181 15.26 -15.80 -0.97
CA ASP A 181 14.86 -16.87 -1.87
C ASP A 181 14.89 -16.37 -3.33
N ALA A 182 15.73 -16.99 -4.15
CA ALA A 182 15.88 -16.64 -5.55
C ALA A 182 14.60 -16.86 -6.36
N SER A 183 13.65 -17.70 -5.91
CA SER A 183 12.36 -17.88 -6.59
C SER A 183 11.46 -16.65 -6.54
N LEU A 184 11.76 -15.68 -5.66
CA LEU A 184 11.06 -14.39 -5.61
C LEU A 184 11.54 -13.42 -6.70
N ASN A 185 12.71 -13.65 -7.32
CA ASN A 185 13.23 -12.85 -8.42
C ASN A 185 12.61 -13.28 -9.76
N ILE A 186 11.28 -13.18 -9.86
CA ILE A 186 10.58 -13.29 -11.14
C ILE A 186 10.55 -11.93 -11.83
N GLY A 187 11.74 -11.51 -12.28
CA GLY A 187 11.91 -10.40 -13.22
C GLY A 187 11.62 -10.84 -14.65
#